data_AF-A0A511XLT6-F1
#
_entry.id   AF-A0A511XLT6-F1
#
_cell.length_a   1.000
_cell.length_b   1.000
_cell.length_c   1.000
_cell.angle_alpha   90.00
_cell.angle_beta   90.00
_cell.angle_gamma   90.00
#
_symmetry.space_group_name_H-M   'P 1'
#
loop_
_entity.id
_entity.type
_entity.pdbx_description
1 polymer ?
#
loop_
_entity_poly.entity_id
_entity_poly.type
_entity_poly.pdbx_seq_one_letter_code
_entity_poly.pdbx_strand_id
1 'polypeptide(L)'
;MLVSRTSEVRQKKLAEESRQQREWTEELVENLIRGMQRLSSGDLSFRYTEPFRQEFEQFRTDFNVTADRLSDTLGKVAASVSTIESGSSEIALASDDLARRTERQADNLGKTSGSVNTVTTGVQKTAQAALDARKAAGGAREQAAESSSVVQSAISAMHEIEDSSKKVADILGVIDEIAFQTNLLALNAGVEAARAGDAGRGFAVVATEVRSLAQRSATSAKNIKELISLSGRQVSKGVTLVTQTGDALSKISQNIETISDLIGSISSSAQEQAESLTQINSAISEMDQTTQQNAAMVEETTAASHNLTRETKDLAEAVSQFRIRGPVENMARATTMTRALPLRPVNETACFGRNDAAPQIAARHSSSDDGWEDF
;
A
#
# COMPACT_ATOMS: atom_id res chain seq x y z
N MET A 1 105.56 13.47 -73.45
CA MET A 1 105.51 13.86 -72.01
C MET A 1 104.28 14.67 -71.60
N LEU A 2 103.50 15.29 -72.49
CA LEU A 2 102.31 16.08 -72.09
C LEU A 2 100.99 15.27 -71.97
N VAL A 3 100.90 14.08 -72.59
CA VAL A 3 99.73 13.18 -72.48
C VAL A 3 99.73 12.36 -71.16
N SER A 4 100.91 12.12 -70.58
CA SER A 4 101.06 11.38 -69.31
C SER A 4 100.62 12.18 -68.09
N ARG A 5 100.74 13.51 -68.13
CA ARG A 5 100.41 14.40 -67.01
C ARG A 5 98.90 14.64 -66.91
N THR A 6 98.19 14.64 -68.04
CA THR A 6 96.72 14.70 -68.10
C THR A 6 96.06 13.38 -67.74
N SER A 7 96.67 12.22 -68.03
CA SER A 7 96.18 10.92 -67.55
C SER A 7 96.34 10.75 -66.04
N GLU A 8 97.45 11.22 -65.44
CA GLU A 8 97.67 11.18 -63.98
C GLU A 8 96.73 12.12 -63.21
N VAL A 9 96.49 13.35 -63.70
CA VAL A 9 95.53 14.28 -63.07
C VAL A 9 94.10 13.74 -63.19
N ARG A 10 93.75 13.10 -64.31
CA ARG A 10 92.44 12.46 -64.50
C ARG A 10 92.27 11.21 -63.63
N GLN A 11 93.32 10.40 -63.46
CA GLN A 11 93.31 9.26 -62.54
C GLN A 11 93.23 9.69 -61.07
N LYS A 12 93.98 10.73 -60.66
CA LYS A 12 93.87 11.29 -59.31
C LYS A 12 92.49 11.86 -59.04
N LYS A 13 91.92 12.62 -60.00
CA LYS A 13 90.57 13.16 -59.89
C LYS A 13 89.51 12.06 -59.81
N LEU A 14 89.59 11.02 -60.64
CA LEU A 14 88.70 9.85 -60.57
C LEU A 14 88.86 9.05 -59.27
N ALA A 15 90.08 8.94 -58.73
CA ALA A 15 90.34 8.28 -57.46
C ALA A 15 89.84 9.11 -56.26
N GLU A 16 89.99 10.43 -56.29
CA GLU A 16 89.44 11.36 -55.30
C GLU A 16 87.92 11.35 -55.32
N GLU A 17 87.31 11.42 -56.52
CA GLU A 17 85.86 11.31 -56.74
C GLU A 17 85.34 9.95 -56.24
N SER A 18 86.03 8.85 -56.53
CA SER A 18 85.67 7.51 -56.04
C SER A 18 85.80 7.38 -54.52
N ARG A 19 86.79 8.05 -53.91
CA ARG A 19 87.01 8.05 -52.46
C ARG A 19 85.94 8.87 -51.75
N GLN A 20 85.63 10.07 -52.26
CA GLN A 20 84.52 10.90 -51.77
C GLN A 20 83.18 10.18 -51.94
N GLN A 21 82.98 9.44 -53.04
CA GLN A 21 81.79 8.64 -53.26
C GLN A 21 81.67 7.50 -52.23
N ARG A 22 82.77 6.82 -51.89
CA ARG A 22 82.78 5.75 -50.86
C ARG A 22 82.56 6.30 -49.46
N GLU A 23 83.31 7.33 -49.06
CA GLU A 23 83.19 7.96 -47.75
C GLU A 23 81.75 8.46 -47.53
N TRP A 24 81.15 9.08 -48.54
CA TRP A 24 79.74 9.50 -48.48
C TRP A 24 78.75 8.33 -48.47
N THR A 25 79.00 7.26 -49.23
CA THR A 25 78.12 6.08 -49.25
C THR A 25 78.15 5.38 -47.89
N GLU A 26 79.32 5.28 -47.26
CA GLU A 26 79.49 4.73 -45.91
C GLU A 26 78.74 5.58 -44.88
N GLU A 27 78.86 6.91 -44.94
CA GLU A 27 78.14 7.84 -44.07
C GLU A 27 76.61 7.78 -44.28
N LEU A 28 76.15 7.70 -45.54
CA LEU A 28 74.73 7.53 -45.86
C LEU A 28 74.21 6.21 -45.29
N VAL A 29 74.89 5.09 -45.53
CA VAL A 29 74.49 3.78 -45.02
C VAL A 29 74.46 3.77 -43.49
N GLU A 30 75.45 4.37 -42.83
CA GLU A 30 75.46 4.48 -41.37
C GLU A 30 74.25 5.29 -40.86
N ASN A 31 73.93 6.42 -41.51
CA ASN A 31 72.76 7.22 -41.17
C ASN A 31 71.45 6.47 -41.44
N LEU A 32 71.34 5.73 -42.54
CA LEU A 32 70.19 4.87 -42.86
C LEU A 32 69.99 3.79 -41.78
N ILE A 33 71.07 3.12 -41.39
CA ILE A 33 71.07 2.11 -40.33
C ILE A 33 70.63 2.73 -39.00
N ARG A 34 71.12 3.92 -38.66
CA ARG A 34 70.79 4.60 -37.40
C ARG A 34 69.29 4.91 -37.27
N GLY A 35 68.64 5.40 -38.33
CA GLY A 35 67.19 5.65 -38.30
C GLY A 35 66.38 4.36 -38.26
N MET A 36 66.80 3.33 -38.98
CA MET A 36 66.17 2.01 -38.90
C MET A 36 66.32 1.36 -37.52
N GLN A 37 67.49 1.50 -36.88
CA GLN A 37 67.73 1.02 -35.51
C GLN A 37 66.80 1.73 -34.53
N ARG A 38 66.67 3.06 -34.61
CA ARG A 38 65.74 3.83 -33.78
C ARG A 38 64.29 3.42 -34.00
N LEU A 39 63.88 3.25 -35.26
CA LEU A 39 62.53 2.76 -35.58
C LEU A 39 62.28 1.36 -35.01
N SER A 40 63.25 0.45 -35.13
CA SER A 40 63.16 -0.92 -34.59
C SER A 40 63.16 -0.99 -33.07
N SER A 41 63.78 -0.02 -32.39
CA SER A 41 63.74 0.11 -30.93
C SER A 41 62.50 0.85 -30.43
N GLY A 42 61.52 1.13 -31.30
CA GLY A 42 60.29 1.83 -30.96
C GLY A 42 60.41 3.36 -30.86
N ASP A 43 61.53 3.97 -31.25
CA ASP A 43 61.68 5.43 -31.27
C ASP A 43 61.11 6.03 -32.56
N LEU A 44 59.83 6.38 -32.50
CA LEU A 44 59.08 7.02 -33.58
C LEU A 44 59.22 8.53 -33.59
N SER A 45 60.04 9.11 -32.70
CA SER A 45 60.28 10.55 -32.64
C SER A 45 61.40 11.00 -33.60
N PHE A 46 62.24 10.06 -34.06
CA PHE A 46 63.37 10.37 -34.93
C PHE A 46 62.96 10.69 -36.37
N ARG A 47 63.51 11.76 -36.93
CA ARG A 47 63.33 12.15 -38.34
C ARG A 47 64.68 12.48 -38.95
N TYR A 48 64.85 12.16 -40.22
CA TYR A 48 65.96 12.69 -41.00
C TYR A 48 65.67 14.13 -41.39
N THR A 49 66.36 15.07 -40.74
CA THR A 49 66.22 16.52 -40.97
C THR A 49 67.12 17.04 -42.08
N GLU A 50 68.26 16.39 -42.31
CA GLU A 50 69.20 16.78 -43.36
C GLU A 50 68.78 16.20 -44.71
N PRO A 51 68.81 16.99 -45.80
CA PRO A 51 68.45 16.52 -47.14
C PRO A 51 69.47 15.50 -47.63
N PHE A 52 68.99 14.42 -48.24
CA PHE A 52 69.85 13.44 -48.88
C PHE A 52 70.14 13.87 -50.32
N ARG A 53 71.10 13.21 -50.98
CA ARG A 53 71.26 13.36 -52.43
C ARG A 53 69.96 12.97 -53.12
N GLN A 54 69.70 13.57 -54.28
CA GLN A 54 68.45 13.42 -55.04
C GLN A 54 68.03 11.96 -55.23
N GLU A 55 68.99 11.05 -55.43
CA GLU A 55 68.81 9.60 -55.59
C GLU A 55 68.29 8.86 -54.34
N PHE A 56 68.46 9.42 -53.13
CA PHE A 56 67.98 8.82 -51.85
C PHE A 56 66.98 9.70 -51.09
N GLU A 57 66.63 10.86 -51.63
CA GLU A 57 65.69 11.79 -51.00
C GLU A 57 64.29 11.20 -50.84
N GLN A 58 63.91 10.28 -51.74
CA GLN A 58 62.66 9.52 -51.62
C GLN A 58 62.66 8.64 -50.37
N PHE A 59 63.76 7.95 -50.05
CA PHE A 59 63.85 7.14 -48.83
C PHE A 59 63.66 8.00 -47.58
N ARG A 60 64.33 9.16 -47.52
CA ARG A 60 64.21 10.11 -46.40
C ARG A 60 62.76 10.50 -46.16
N THR A 61 62.06 10.81 -47.25
CA THR A 61 60.65 11.21 -47.24
C THR A 61 59.75 10.06 -46.80
N ASP A 62 59.88 8.89 -47.42
CA ASP A 62 59.05 7.72 -47.12
C ASP A 62 59.26 7.22 -45.68
N PHE A 63 60.50 7.26 -45.17
CA PHE A 63 60.81 6.95 -43.77
C PHE A 63 60.11 7.92 -42.82
N ASN A 64 60.26 9.24 -43.05
CA ASN A 64 59.66 10.26 -42.19
C ASN A 64 58.12 10.17 -42.21
N VAL A 65 57.51 10.01 -43.38
CA VAL A 65 56.05 9.83 -43.53
C VAL A 65 55.56 8.57 -42.83
N THR A 66 56.29 7.47 -42.92
CA THR A 66 55.93 6.21 -42.25
C THR A 66 56.01 6.37 -40.73
N ALA A 67 57.07 7.00 -40.24
CA ALA A 67 57.23 7.26 -38.82
C ALA A 67 56.18 8.25 -38.28
N ASP A 68 55.76 9.25 -39.07
CA ASP A 68 54.65 10.16 -38.74
C ASP A 68 53.33 9.39 -38.65
N ARG A 69 52.99 8.58 -39.66
CA ARG A 69 51.75 7.78 -39.66
C ARG A 69 51.67 6.78 -38.51
N LEU A 70 52.78 6.12 -38.19
CA LEU A 70 52.84 5.17 -37.07
C LEU A 70 52.74 5.90 -35.72
N SER A 71 53.42 7.04 -35.57
CA SER A 71 53.32 7.92 -34.39
C SER A 71 51.89 8.41 -34.17
N ASP A 72 51.22 8.90 -35.22
CA ASP A 72 49.83 9.38 -35.14
C ASP A 72 48.85 8.26 -34.81
N THR A 73 49.06 7.07 -35.40
CA THR A 73 48.17 5.91 -35.18
C THR A 73 48.30 5.41 -33.74
N LEU A 74 49.52 5.24 -33.23
CA LEU A 74 49.75 4.84 -31.84
C LEU A 74 49.31 5.93 -30.84
N GLY A 75 49.43 7.21 -31.20
CA GLY A 75 48.89 8.32 -30.42
C GLY A 75 47.38 8.26 -30.28
N LYS A 76 46.66 7.94 -31.37
CA LYS A 76 45.20 7.69 -31.33
C LYS A 76 44.86 6.48 -30.47
N VAL A 77 45.61 5.38 -30.59
CA VAL A 77 45.41 4.19 -29.75
C VAL A 77 45.60 4.52 -28.27
N ALA A 78 46.67 5.24 -27.90
CA ALA A 78 46.92 5.68 -26.52
C ALA A 78 45.76 6.53 -25.97
N ALA A 79 45.24 7.47 -26.77
CA ALA A 79 44.11 8.29 -26.39
C ALA A 79 42.82 7.46 -26.20
N SER A 80 42.55 6.50 -27.09
CA SER A 80 41.43 5.57 -26.95
C SER A 80 41.56 4.70 -25.70
N VAL A 81 42.75 4.19 -25.39
CA VAL A 81 43.01 3.38 -24.19
C VAL A 81 42.71 4.19 -22.93
N SER A 82 43.20 5.42 -22.82
CA SER A 82 42.93 6.30 -21.67
C SER A 82 41.42 6.61 -21.51
N THR A 83 40.70 6.73 -22.63
CA THR A 83 39.24 6.92 -22.62
C THR A 83 38.53 5.67 -22.10
N ILE A 84 38.93 4.48 -22.56
CA ILE A 84 38.35 3.20 -22.13
C ILE A 84 38.67 2.93 -20.65
N GLU A 85 39.89 3.22 -20.19
CA GLU A 85 40.28 3.09 -18.78
C GLU A 85 39.39 3.97 -17.88
N SER A 86 39.20 5.23 -18.26
CA SER A 86 38.34 6.17 -17.53
C SER A 86 36.89 5.68 -17.49
N GLY A 87 36.35 5.25 -18.65
CA GLY A 87 34.99 4.71 -18.74
C GLY A 87 34.80 3.42 -17.94
N SER A 88 35.78 2.52 -17.93
CA SER A 88 35.72 1.27 -17.17
C SER A 88 35.69 1.53 -15.66
N SER A 89 36.48 2.50 -15.19
CA SER A 89 36.49 2.94 -13.79
C SER A 89 35.14 3.54 -13.39
N GLU A 90 34.52 4.34 -14.28
CA GLU A 90 33.19 4.90 -14.06
C GLU A 90 32.10 3.81 -13.99
N ILE A 91 32.15 2.81 -14.87
CA ILE A 91 31.23 1.66 -14.85
C ILE A 91 31.41 0.85 -13.55
N ALA A 92 32.64 0.64 -13.09
CA ALA A 92 32.91 -0.07 -11.83
C ALA A 92 32.30 0.68 -10.63
N LEU A 93 32.47 2.00 -10.56
CA LEU A 93 31.86 2.83 -9.51
C LEU A 93 30.33 2.81 -9.56
N ALA A 94 29.75 2.88 -10.77
CA ALA A 94 28.30 2.80 -10.96
C ALA A 94 27.74 1.42 -10.56
N SER A 95 28.48 0.35 -10.85
CA SER A 95 28.12 -1.03 -10.48
C SER A 95 28.14 -1.22 -8.96
N ASP A 96 29.12 -0.67 -8.27
CA ASP A 96 29.21 -0.68 -6.80
C ASP A 96 28.09 0.13 -6.13
N ASP A 97 27.67 1.27 -6.70
CA ASP A 97 26.47 1.96 -6.25
C ASP A 97 25.19 1.13 -6.47
N LEU A 98 25.06 0.51 -7.66
CA LEU A 98 23.94 -0.37 -7.96
C LEU A 98 23.88 -1.57 -7.02
N ALA A 99 25.03 -2.14 -6.64
CA ALA A 99 25.16 -3.21 -5.64
C ALA A 99 24.51 -2.80 -4.31
N ARG A 100 24.97 -1.67 -3.74
CA ARG A 100 24.45 -1.14 -2.47
C ARG A 100 22.96 -0.83 -2.53
N ARG A 101 22.46 -0.31 -3.66
CA ARG A 101 21.03 -0.04 -3.86
C ARG A 101 20.23 -1.33 -3.93
N THR A 102 20.75 -2.35 -4.60
CA THR A 102 20.13 -3.68 -4.72
C THR A 102 20.05 -4.37 -3.37
N GLU A 103 21.09 -4.30 -2.55
CA GLU A 103 21.08 -4.82 -1.16
C GLU A 103 20.03 -4.12 -0.29
N ARG A 104 19.97 -2.77 -0.33
CA ARG A 104 18.95 -2.02 0.41
C ARG A 104 17.54 -2.35 -0.08
N GLN A 105 17.37 -2.55 -1.37
CA GLN A 105 16.10 -2.95 -1.96
C GLN A 105 15.69 -4.33 -1.46
N ALA A 106 16.61 -5.30 -1.40
CA ALA A 106 16.34 -6.62 -0.84
C ALA A 106 15.91 -6.56 0.64
N ASP A 107 16.59 -5.76 1.48
CA ASP A 107 16.22 -5.56 2.88
C ASP A 107 14.82 -4.94 3.04
N ASN A 108 14.52 -3.90 2.24
CA ASN A 108 13.20 -3.27 2.23
C ASN A 108 12.10 -4.23 1.74
N LEU A 109 12.40 -5.06 0.74
CA LEU A 109 11.48 -6.06 0.22
C LEU A 109 11.15 -7.12 1.29
N GLY A 110 12.17 -7.60 2.03
CA GLY A 110 11.99 -8.53 3.13
C GLY A 110 11.09 -7.97 4.25
N LYS A 111 11.31 -6.72 4.66
CA LYS A 111 10.46 -6.02 5.65
C LYS A 111 9.03 -5.82 5.15
N THR A 112 8.88 -5.48 3.87
CA THR A 112 7.57 -5.30 3.23
C THR A 112 6.81 -6.62 3.16
N SER A 113 7.47 -7.71 2.75
CA SER A 113 6.90 -9.06 2.72
C SER A 113 6.41 -9.49 4.11
N GLY A 114 7.22 -9.27 5.16
CA GLY A 114 6.83 -9.56 6.54
C GLY A 114 5.62 -8.74 7.01
N SER A 115 5.55 -7.47 6.61
CA SER A 115 4.41 -6.58 6.91
C SER A 115 3.15 -7.04 6.19
N VAL A 116 3.25 -7.38 4.90
CA VAL A 116 2.13 -7.93 4.11
C VAL A 116 1.63 -9.23 4.72
N ASN A 117 2.52 -10.16 5.11
CA ASN A 117 2.11 -11.41 5.76
C ASN A 117 1.37 -11.18 7.09
N THR A 118 1.81 -10.19 7.87
CA THR A 118 1.12 -9.78 9.11
C THR A 118 -0.28 -9.24 8.81
N VAL A 119 -0.42 -8.41 7.79
CA VAL A 119 -1.72 -7.88 7.33
C VAL A 119 -2.62 -9.02 6.81
N THR A 120 -2.10 -9.92 5.99
CA THR A 120 -2.83 -11.10 5.48
C THR A 120 -3.38 -11.95 6.62
N THR A 121 -2.55 -12.23 7.64
CA THR A 121 -2.99 -12.96 8.82
C THR A 121 -4.08 -12.20 9.58
N GLY A 122 -3.95 -10.87 9.69
CA GLY A 122 -4.97 -10.01 10.30
C GLY A 122 -6.31 -10.05 9.56
N VAL A 123 -6.30 -9.94 8.22
CA VAL A 123 -7.50 -10.01 7.37
C VAL A 123 -8.19 -11.37 7.49
N GLN A 124 -7.43 -12.47 7.49
CA GLN A 124 -7.99 -13.82 7.70
C GLN A 124 -8.67 -13.97 9.07
N LYS A 125 -8.05 -13.43 10.14
CA LYS A 125 -8.66 -13.41 11.47
C LYS A 125 -9.94 -12.58 11.51
N THR A 126 -9.96 -11.42 10.84
CA THR A 126 -11.15 -10.58 10.73
C THR A 126 -12.27 -11.28 9.98
N ALA A 127 -11.97 -11.98 8.87
CA ALA A 127 -12.95 -12.77 8.13
C ALA A 127 -13.54 -13.88 9.02
N GLN A 128 -12.71 -14.62 9.75
CA GLN A 128 -13.19 -15.65 10.69
C GLN A 128 -14.05 -15.05 11.81
N ALA A 129 -13.61 -13.94 12.41
CA ALA A 129 -14.36 -13.25 13.45
C ALA A 129 -15.72 -12.74 12.95
N ALA A 130 -15.79 -12.29 11.69
CA ALA A 130 -17.05 -11.91 11.05
C ALA A 130 -17.98 -13.13 10.90
N LEU A 131 -17.47 -14.29 10.48
CA LEU A 131 -18.28 -15.52 10.40
C LEU A 131 -18.82 -15.95 11.77
N ASP A 132 -17.98 -15.90 12.81
CA ASP A 132 -18.38 -16.25 14.18
C ASP A 132 -19.43 -15.26 14.72
N ALA A 133 -19.24 -13.96 14.47
CA ALA A 133 -20.19 -12.92 14.84
C ALA A 133 -21.53 -13.09 14.11
N ARG A 134 -21.51 -13.47 12.82
CA ARG A 134 -22.73 -13.76 12.04
C ARG A 134 -23.52 -14.91 12.64
N LYS A 135 -22.82 -15.97 13.06
CA LYS A 135 -23.44 -17.12 13.72
C LYS A 135 -24.06 -16.72 15.06
N ALA A 136 -23.37 -15.91 15.87
CA ALA A 136 -23.89 -15.41 17.13
C ALA A 136 -25.12 -14.51 16.93
N ALA A 137 -25.09 -13.61 15.94
CA ALA A 137 -26.23 -12.77 15.57
C ALA A 137 -27.43 -13.61 15.11
N GLY A 138 -27.19 -14.68 14.33
CA GLY A 138 -28.22 -15.64 13.94
C GLY A 138 -28.90 -16.31 15.14
N GLY A 139 -28.12 -16.78 16.11
CA GLY A 139 -28.67 -17.35 17.35
C GLY A 139 -29.45 -16.33 18.18
N ALA A 140 -28.95 -15.10 18.30
CA ALA A 140 -29.66 -14.02 19.00
C ALA A 140 -31.00 -13.66 18.32
N ARG A 141 -31.05 -13.68 16.98
CA ARG A 141 -32.29 -13.47 16.21
C ARG A 141 -33.32 -14.55 16.50
N GLU A 142 -32.89 -15.82 16.51
CA GLU A 142 -33.77 -16.95 16.81
C GLU A 142 -34.35 -16.84 18.23
N GLN A 143 -33.51 -16.51 19.22
CA GLN A 143 -33.95 -16.34 20.61
C GLN A 143 -34.86 -15.12 20.81
N ALA A 144 -34.64 -14.02 20.07
CA ALA A 144 -35.53 -12.87 20.05
C ALA A 144 -36.90 -13.22 19.43
N ALA A 145 -36.92 -14.03 18.36
CA ALA A 145 -38.15 -14.50 17.73
C ALA A 145 -38.96 -15.41 18.65
N GLU A 146 -38.30 -16.35 19.35
CA GLU A 146 -38.95 -17.19 20.37
C GLU A 146 -39.52 -16.33 21.52
N SER A 147 -38.74 -15.39 22.04
CA SER A 147 -39.18 -14.47 23.09
C SER A 147 -40.40 -13.63 22.67
N SER A 148 -40.43 -13.18 21.41
CA SER A 148 -41.56 -12.45 20.85
C SER A 148 -42.84 -13.32 20.82
N SER A 149 -42.72 -14.60 20.45
CA SER A 149 -43.85 -15.55 20.48
C SER A 149 -44.38 -15.77 21.90
N VAL A 150 -43.50 -15.89 22.89
CA VAL A 150 -43.87 -16.04 24.31
C VAL A 150 -44.58 -14.77 24.81
N VAL A 151 -44.06 -13.59 24.49
CA VAL A 151 -44.69 -12.32 24.86
C VAL A 151 -46.07 -12.18 24.21
N GLN A 152 -46.23 -12.55 22.94
CA GLN A 152 -47.52 -12.53 22.26
C GLN A 152 -48.54 -13.45 22.95
N SER A 153 -48.10 -14.64 23.37
CA SER A 153 -48.93 -15.59 24.12
C SER A 153 -49.33 -15.03 25.50
N ALA A 154 -48.42 -14.32 26.18
CA ALA A 154 -48.68 -13.67 27.46
C ALA A 154 -49.68 -12.50 27.32
N ILE A 155 -49.61 -11.72 26.24
CA ILE A 155 -50.59 -10.66 25.92
C ILE A 155 -51.99 -11.28 25.75
N SER A 156 -52.10 -12.36 24.98
CA SER A 156 -53.38 -13.06 24.80
C SER A 156 -53.95 -13.57 26.13
N ALA A 157 -53.13 -14.20 26.97
CA ALA A 157 -53.58 -14.67 28.29
C ALA A 157 -54.04 -13.54 29.21
N MET A 158 -53.37 -12.37 29.17
CA MET A 158 -53.78 -11.21 29.96
C MET A 158 -55.10 -10.61 29.47
N HIS A 159 -55.36 -10.61 28.16
CA HIS A 159 -56.66 -10.21 27.61
C HIS A 159 -57.78 -11.17 28.04
N GLU A 160 -57.54 -12.48 28.06
CA GLU A 160 -58.51 -13.45 28.58
C GLU A 160 -58.85 -13.21 30.06
N ILE A 161 -57.85 -12.86 30.88
CA ILE A 161 -58.04 -12.50 32.30
C ILE A 161 -58.83 -11.18 32.42
N GLU A 162 -58.53 -10.19 31.59
CA GLU A 162 -59.25 -8.91 31.56
C GLU A 162 -60.74 -9.13 31.24
N ASP A 163 -61.03 -9.93 30.21
CA ASP A 163 -62.39 -10.25 29.79
C ASP A 163 -63.14 -11.10 30.82
N SER A 164 -62.45 -12.07 31.45
CA SER A 164 -63.00 -12.84 32.57
C SER A 164 -63.35 -11.93 33.75
N SER A 165 -62.49 -10.95 34.06
CA SER A 165 -62.73 -10.00 35.15
C SER A 165 -63.93 -9.10 34.87
N LYS A 166 -64.12 -8.66 33.62
CA LYS A 166 -65.34 -7.91 33.20
C LYS A 166 -66.60 -8.75 33.40
N LYS A 167 -66.60 -10.01 32.95
CA LYS A 167 -67.74 -10.93 33.14
C LYS A 167 -68.07 -11.13 34.63
N VAL A 168 -67.05 -11.29 35.49
CA VAL A 168 -67.26 -11.40 36.94
C VAL A 168 -67.87 -10.11 37.51
N ALA A 169 -67.43 -8.94 37.06
CA ALA A 169 -67.99 -7.66 37.49
C ALA A 169 -69.48 -7.51 37.12
N ASP A 170 -69.88 -8.00 35.93
CA ASP A 170 -71.27 -8.03 35.48
C ASP A 170 -72.13 -8.96 36.35
N ILE A 171 -71.63 -10.17 36.65
CA ILE A 171 -72.30 -11.13 37.54
C ILE A 171 -72.50 -10.53 38.94
N LEU A 172 -71.50 -9.83 39.47
CA LEU A 172 -71.61 -9.14 40.77
C LEU A 172 -72.65 -8.02 40.75
N GLY A 173 -72.86 -7.37 39.59
CA GLY A 173 -73.96 -6.42 39.40
C GLY A 173 -75.33 -7.09 39.55
N VAL A 174 -75.52 -8.26 38.94
CA VAL A 174 -76.76 -9.05 39.07
C VAL A 174 -76.96 -9.52 40.52
N ILE A 175 -75.90 -9.93 41.22
CA ILE A 175 -75.98 -10.36 42.62
C ILE A 175 -76.40 -9.19 43.54
N ASP A 176 -75.86 -7.99 43.33
CA ASP A 176 -76.25 -6.79 44.07
C ASP A 176 -77.73 -6.44 43.82
N GLU A 177 -78.20 -6.57 42.58
CA GLU A 177 -79.62 -6.41 42.23
C GLU A 177 -80.52 -7.44 42.93
N ILE A 178 -80.13 -8.72 42.93
CA ILE A 178 -80.87 -9.79 43.64
C ILE A 178 -80.90 -9.50 45.15
N ALA A 179 -79.79 -9.06 45.73
CA ALA A 179 -79.73 -8.69 47.14
C ALA A 179 -80.64 -7.50 47.46
N PHE A 180 -80.71 -6.50 46.58
CA PHE A 180 -81.61 -5.36 46.71
C PHE A 180 -83.09 -5.78 46.62
N GLN A 181 -83.45 -6.60 45.63
CA GLN A 181 -84.80 -7.16 45.49
C GLN A 181 -85.20 -7.99 46.70
N THR A 182 -84.29 -8.83 47.22
CA THR A 182 -84.52 -9.65 48.43
C THR A 182 -84.72 -8.78 49.66
N ASN A 183 -83.96 -7.69 49.81
CA ASN A 183 -84.12 -6.73 50.89
C ASN A 183 -85.48 -5.99 50.82
N LEU A 184 -85.96 -5.65 49.61
CA LEU A 184 -87.30 -5.08 49.42
C LEU A 184 -88.43 -6.08 49.71
N LEU A 185 -88.29 -7.33 49.27
CA LEU A 185 -89.25 -8.40 49.58
C LEU A 185 -89.34 -8.67 51.08
N ALA A 186 -88.19 -8.73 51.76
CA ALA A 186 -88.11 -8.91 53.20
C ALA A 186 -88.72 -7.73 53.97
N LEU A 187 -88.53 -6.49 53.49
CA LEU A 187 -89.19 -5.31 54.03
C LEU A 187 -90.72 -5.42 53.92
N ASN A 188 -91.23 -5.77 52.73
CA ASN A 188 -92.67 -5.95 52.50
C ASN A 188 -93.25 -7.05 53.41
N ALA A 189 -92.55 -8.18 53.54
CA ALA A 189 -92.95 -9.26 54.44
C ALA A 189 -92.94 -8.84 55.92
N GLY A 190 -91.96 -8.05 56.34
CA GLY A 190 -91.89 -7.50 57.70
C GLY A 190 -93.04 -6.55 58.02
N VAL A 191 -93.43 -5.71 57.04
CA VAL A 191 -94.59 -4.81 57.17
C VAL A 191 -95.89 -5.61 57.30
N GLU A 192 -96.10 -6.63 56.47
CA GLU A 192 -97.32 -7.45 56.51
C GLU A 192 -97.36 -8.33 57.78
N ALA A 193 -96.22 -8.81 58.27
CA ALA A 193 -96.11 -9.50 59.55
C ALA A 193 -96.47 -8.61 60.75
N ALA A 194 -96.05 -7.33 60.74
CA ALA A 194 -96.47 -6.36 61.74
C ALA A 194 -97.97 -6.07 61.69
N ARG A 195 -98.55 -6.10 60.48
CA ARG A 195 -99.99 -5.91 60.25
C ARG A 195 -100.84 -7.07 60.78
N ALA A 196 -100.30 -8.29 60.78
CA ALA A 196 -100.95 -9.49 61.31
C ALA A 196 -100.91 -9.61 62.86
N GLY A 197 -100.29 -8.67 63.57
CA GLY A 197 -100.25 -8.64 65.03
C GLY A 197 -99.53 -9.85 65.65
N ASP A 198 -100.10 -10.43 66.72
CA ASP A 198 -99.46 -11.55 67.44
C ASP A 198 -99.34 -12.84 66.60
N ALA A 199 -100.18 -13.04 65.58
CA ALA A 199 -100.09 -14.19 64.67
C ALA A 199 -98.88 -14.08 63.71
N GLY A 200 -98.40 -12.87 63.44
CA GLY A 200 -97.29 -12.59 62.51
C GLY A 200 -95.90 -12.54 63.17
N ARG A 201 -95.81 -12.69 64.50
CA ARG A 201 -94.57 -12.48 65.26
C ARG A 201 -93.39 -13.35 64.81
N GLY A 202 -93.64 -14.61 64.46
CA GLY A 202 -92.63 -15.52 63.91
C GLY A 202 -92.16 -15.12 62.51
N PHE A 203 -93.09 -14.66 61.66
CA PHE A 203 -92.78 -14.16 60.31
C PHE A 203 -91.97 -12.87 60.34
N ALA A 204 -92.22 -11.98 61.31
CA ALA A 204 -91.47 -10.73 61.48
C ALA A 204 -89.98 -10.99 61.79
N VAL A 205 -89.68 -12.01 62.61
CA VAL A 205 -88.29 -12.41 62.92
C VAL A 205 -87.60 -12.94 61.67
N VAL A 206 -88.25 -13.83 60.92
CA VAL A 206 -87.70 -14.36 59.66
C VAL A 206 -87.49 -13.24 58.64
N ALA A 207 -88.42 -12.32 58.48
CA ALA A 207 -88.29 -11.17 57.57
C ALA A 207 -87.10 -10.26 57.95
N THR A 208 -86.86 -10.05 59.24
CA THR A 208 -85.70 -9.28 59.73
C THR A 208 -84.38 -10.00 59.44
N GLU A 209 -84.34 -11.32 59.63
CA GLU A 209 -83.13 -12.13 59.36
C GLU A 209 -82.83 -12.19 57.85
N VAL A 210 -83.84 -12.39 57.00
CA VAL A 210 -83.69 -12.36 55.54
C VAL A 210 -83.21 -10.98 55.07
N ARG A 211 -83.72 -9.90 55.67
CA ARG A 211 -83.27 -8.54 55.36
C ARG A 211 -81.80 -8.32 55.74
N SER A 212 -81.41 -8.75 56.94
CA SER A 212 -80.02 -8.71 57.41
C SER A 212 -79.08 -9.49 56.48
N LEU A 213 -79.50 -10.69 56.06
CA LEU A 213 -78.77 -11.51 55.10
C LEU A 213 -78.63 -10.82 53.74
N ALA A 214 -79.70 -10.22 53.23
CA ALA A 214 -79.68 -9.47 51.97
C ALA A 214 -78.72 -8.26 52.02
N GLN A 215 -78.73 -7.49 53.13
CA GLN A 215 -77.78 -6.40 53.33
C GLN A 215 -76.32 -6.88 53.42
N ARG A 216 -76.07 -8.00 54.10
CA ARG A 216 -74.74 -8.63 54.15
C ARG A 216 -74.28 -9.11 52.77
N SER A 217 -75.17 -9.69 51.98
CA SER A 217 -74.90 -10.11 50.60
C SER A 217 -74.56 -8.91 49.70
N ALA A 218 -75.34 -7.83 49.75
CA ALA A 218 -75.06 -6.60 48.99
C ALA A 218 -73.69 -5.98 49.37
N THR A 219 -73.41 -5.90 50.68
CA THR A 219 -72.11 -5.40 51.17
C THR A 219 -70.94 -6.27 50.69
N SER A 220 -71.10 -7.60 50.74
CA SER A 220 -70.08 -8.54 50.27
C SER A 220 -69.88 -8.45 48.76
N ALA A 221 -70.97 -8.38 47.99
CA ALA A 221 -70.92 -8.21 46.53
C ALA A 221 -70.19 -6.92 46.14
N LYS A 222 -70.46 -5.81 46.85
CA LYS A 222 -69.76 -4.53 46.65
C LYS A 222 -68.25 -4.62 46.93
N ASN A 223 -67.87 -5.25 48.04
CA ASN A 223 -66.45 -5.45 48.39
C ASN A 223 -65.73 -6.31 47.33
N ILE A 224 -66.34 -7.40 46.86
CA ILE A 224 -65.77 -8.23 45.80
C ILE A 224 -65.67 -7.43 44.49
N LYS A 225 -66.69 -6.64 44.15
CA LYS A 225 -66.68 -5.79 42.94
C LYS A 225 -65.53 -4.79 42.97
N GLU A 226 -65.23 -4.21 44.13
CA GLU A 226 -64.11 -3.29 44.30
C GLU A 226 -62.75 -4.01 44.12
N LEU A 227 -62.59 -5.22 44.66
CA LEU A 227 -61.40 -6.06 44.45
C LEU A 227 -61.21 -6.48 42.99
N ILE A 228 -62.30 -6.84 42.29
CA ILE A 228 -62.27 -7.19 40.86
C ILE A 228 -61.91 -5.97 40.01
N SER A 229 -62.45 -4.79 40.34
CA SER A 229 -62.10 -3.54 39.67
C SER A 229 -60.62 -3.17 39.87
N LEU A 230 -60.09 -3.35 41.09
CA LEU A 230 -58.66 -3.18 41.36
C LEU A 230 -57.81 -4.17 40.54
N SER A 231 -58.22 -5.44 40.50
CA SER A 231 -57.54 -6.49 39.72
C SER A 231 -57.54 -6.17 38.23
N GLY A 232 -58.67 -5.70 37.68
CA GLY A 232 -58.78 -5.27 36.28
C GLY A 232 -57.82 -4.13 35.93
N ARG A 233 -57.66 -3.13 36.82
CA ARG A 233 -56.66 -2.06 36.65
C ARG A 233 -55.23 -2.59 36.66
N GLN A 234 -54.93 -3.56 37.54
CA GLN A 234 -53.60 -4.19 37.60
C GLN A 234 -53.31 -5.00 36.33
N VAL A 235 -54.28 -5.76 35.83
CA VAL A 235 -54.18 -6.52 34.57
C VAL A 235 -53.97 -5.57 33.39
N SER A 236 -54.75 -4.49 33.28
CA SER A 236 -54.60 -3.49 32.21
C SER A 236 -53.20 -2.84 32.20
N LYS A 237 -52.67 -2.52 33.39
CA LYS A 237 -51.28 -2.06 33.53
C LYS A 237 -50.27 -3.13 33.11
N GLY A 238 -50.53 -4.40 33.47
CA GLY A 238 -49.74 -5.56 33.07
C GLY A 238 -49.69 -5.71 31.54
N VAL A 239 -50.84 -5.65 30.86
CA VAL A 239 -50.93 -5.68 29.39
C VAL A 239 -50.04 -4.60 28.78
N THR A 240 -50.14 -3.36 29.27
CA THR A 240 -49.34 -2.24 28.74
C THR A 240 -47.83 -2.49 28.85
N LEU A 241 -47.36 -3.00 30.00
CA LEU A 241 -45.94 -3.30 30.21
C LEU A 241 -45.46 -4.46 29.32
N VAL A 242 -46.29 -5.49 29.13
CA VAL A 242 -45.96 -6.63 28.27
C VAL A 242 -45.95 -6.21 26.79
N THR A 243 -46.90 -5.37 26.35
CA THR A 243 -46.89 -4.79 25.01
C THR A 243 -45.61 -3.97 24.76
N GLN A 244 -45.23 -3.10 25.70
CA GLN A 244 -43.97 -2.35 25.62
C GLN A 244 -42.74 -3.26 25.53
N THR A 245 -42.78 -4.40 26.23
CA THR A 245 -41.72 -5.41 26.16
C THR A 245 -41.67 -6.06 24.76
N GLY A 246 -42.82 -6.35 24.16
CA GLY A 246 -42.92 -6.85 22.77
C GLY A 246 -42.35 -5.86 21.76
N ASP A 247 -42.69 -4.58 21.88
CA ASP A 247 -42.15 -3.52 21.02
C ASP A 247 -40.63 -3.39 21.14
N ALA A 248 -40.10 -3.51 22.37
CA ALA A 248 -38.66 -3.49 22.61
C ALA A 248 -37.95 -4.70 21.98
N LEU A 249 -38.52 -5.90 22.09
CA LEU A 249 -37.99 -7.10 21.43
C LEU A 249 -38.02 -6.98 19.90
N SER A 250 -39.06 -6.38 19.33
CA SER A 250 -39.15 -6.12 17.89
C SER A 250 -38.01 -5.21 17.41
N LYS A 251 -37.75 -4.11 18.15
CA LYS A 251 -36.60 -3.23 17.88
C LYS A 251 -35.25 -3.94 18.00
N ILE A 252 -35.09 -4.81 19.01
CA ILE A 252 -33.89 -5.63 19.17
C ILE A 252 -33.69 -6.54 17.95
N SER A 253 -34.75 -7.20 17.48
CA SER A 253 -34.68 -8.06 16.29
C SER A 253 -34.25 -7.27 15.05
N GLN A 254 -34.77 -6.05 14.85
CA GLN A 254 -34.39 -5.20 13.73
C GLN A 254 -32.92 -4.74 13.81
N ASN A 255 -32.44 -4.44 15.01
CA ASN A 255 -31.02 -4.12 15.24
C ASN A 255 -30.11 -5.32 14.95
N ILE A 256 -30.52 -6.54 15.33
CA ILE A 256 -29.76 -7.77 15.03
C ILE A 256 -29.67 -8.02 13.52
N GLU A 257 -30.73 -7.72 12.77
CA GLU A 257 -30.72 -7.81 11.31
C GLU A 257 -29.73 -6.82 10.70
N THR A 258 -29.75 -5.56 11.15
CA THR A 258 -28.77 -4.54 10.70
C THR A 258 -27.33 -4.95 11.04
N ILE A 259 -27.09 -5.52 12.23
CA ILE A 259 -25.78 -6.05 12.62
C ILE A 259 -25.37 -7.20 11.69
N SER A 260 -26.30 -8.08 11.32
CA SER A 260 -26.02 -9.21 10.42
C SER A 260 -25.61 -8.74 9.02
N ASP A 261 -26.25 -7.69 8.51
CA ASP A 261 -25.91 -7.09 7.20
C ASP A 261 -24.52 -6.42 7.22
N LEU A 262 -24.20 -5.69 8.30
CA LEU A 262 -22.88 -5.10 8.50
C LEU A 262 -21.79 -6.17 8.57
N ILE A 263 -22.03 -7.27 9.29
CA ILE A 263 -21.10 -8.39 9.36
C ILE A 263 -20.92 -9.04 7.98
N GLY A 264 -22.01 -9.17 7.20
CA GLY A 264 -21.93 -9.64 5.81
C GLY A 264 -21.04 -8.76 4.95
N SER A 265 -21.17 -7.43 5.08
CA SER A 265 -20.33 -6.47 4.37
C SER A 265 -18.86 -6.57 4.78
N ILE A 266 -18.57 -6.70 6.09
CA ILE A 266 -17.20 -6.92 6.60
C ILE A 266 -16.59 -8.20 6.02
N SER A 267 -17.36 -9.29 5.98
CA SER A 267 -16.90 -10.57 5.42
C SER A 267 -16.57 -10.44 3.93
N SER A 268 -17.39 -9.73 3.16
CA SER A 268 -17.13 -9.48 1.73
C SER A 268 -15.86 -8.65 1.53
N SER A 269 -15.73 -7.53 2.25
CA SER A 269 -14.55 -6.68 2.17
C SER A 269 -13.28 -7.41 2.60
N ALA A 270 -13.34 -8.28 3.61
CA ALA A 270 -12.20 -9.08 4.03
C ALA A 270 -11.77 -10.09 2.95
N GLN A 271 -12.73 -10.67 2.22
CA GLN A 271 -12.44 -11.57 1.09
C GLN A 271 -11.76 -10.81 -0.07
N GLU A 272 -12.28 -9.65 -0.46
CA GLU A 272 -11.67 -8.78 -1.48
C GLU A 272 -10.25 -8.32 -1.10
N GLN A 273 -10.04 -7.99 0.18
CA GLN A 273 -8.72 -7.65 0.71
C GLN A 273 -7.76 -8.85 0.64
N ALA A 274 -8.21 -10.07 0.94
CA ALA A 274 -7.37 -11.27 0.86
C ALA A 274 -6.92 -11.55 -0.59
N GLU A 275 -7.81 -11.36 -1.56
CA GLU A 275 -7.49 -11.48 -2.99
C GLU A 275 -6.47 -10.41 -3.42
N SER A 276 -6.68 -9.17 -3.00
CA SER A 276 -5.76 -8.05 -3.26
C SER A 276 -4.37 -8.30 -2.66
N LEU A 277 -4.31 -8.84 -1.44
CA LEU A 277 -3.04 -9.19 -0.77
C LEU A 277 -2.32 -10.34 -1.48
N THR A 278 -3.06 -11.27 -2.09
CA THR A 278 -2.48 -12.33 -2.91
C THR A 278 -1.78 -11.75 -4.14
N GLN A 279 -2.40 -10.76 -4.81
CA GLN A 279 -1.77 -10.06 -5.94
C GLN A 279 -0.52 -9.28 -5.51
N ILE A 280 -0.57 -8.60 -4.36
CA ILE A 280 0.58 -7.90 -3.79
C ILE A 280 1.73 -8.88 -3.50
N ASN A 281 1.44 -10.05 -2.94
CA ASN A 281 2.47 -11.07 -2.69
C ASN A 281 3.14 -11.55 -3.99
N SER A 282 2.36 -11.76 -5.05
CA SER A 282 2.91 -12.11 -6.37
C SER A 282 3.83 -11.00 -6.91
N ALA A 283 3.42 -9.74 -6.79
CA ALA A 283 4.25 -8.61 -7.21
C ALA A 283 5.56 -8.50 -6.39
N ILE A 284 5.50 -8.77 -5.08
CA ILE A 284 6.70 -8.83 -4.23
C ILE A 284 7.63 -9.95 -4.69
N SER A 285 7.10 -11.12 -5.06
CA SER A 285 7.90 -12.23 -5.57
C SER A 285 8.59 -11.88 -6.90
N GLU A 286 7.93 -11.14 -7.78
CA GLU A 286 8.52 -10.65 -9.04
C GLU A 286 9.61 -9.61 -8.79
N MET A 287 9.39 -8.71 -7.83
CA MET A 287 10.41 -7.75 -7.39
C MET A 287 11.63 -8.46 -6.77
N ASP A 288 11.43 -9.54 -6.01
CA ASP A 288 12.52 -10.35 -5.46
C ASP A 288 13.37 -10.95 -6.57
N GLN A 289 12.72 -11.57 -7.55
CA GLN A 289 13.40 -12.13 -8.72
C GLN A 289 14.21 -11.07 -9.49
N THR A 290 13.62 -9.90 -9.72
CA THR A 290 14.32 -8.79 -10.38
C THR A 290 15.50 -8.28 -9.55
N THR A 291 15.35 -8.24 -8.23
CA THR A 291 16.42 -7.84 -7.29
C THR A 291 17.60 -8.82 -7.35
N GLN A 292 17.32 -10.13 -7.40
CA GLN A 292 18.36 -11.15 -7.57
C GLN A 292 19.03 -11.06 -8.94
N GLN A 293 18.28 -10.79 -10.02
CA GLN A 293 18.85 -10.57 -11.35
C GLN A 293 19.75 -9.33 -11.39
N ASN A 294 19.37 -8.25 -10.71
CA ASN A 294 20.21 -7.06 -10.59
C ASN A 294 21.51 -7.36 -9.84
N ALA A 295 21.45 -8.17 -8.78
CA ALA A 295 22.65 -8.58 -8.05
C ALA A 295 23.61 -9.38 -8.96
N ALA A 296 23.09 -10.35 -9.71
CA ALA A 296 23.89 -11.11 -10.68
C ALA A 296 24.47 -10.20 -11.78
N MET A 297 23.67 -9.27 -12.32
CA MET A 297 24.12 -8.32 -13.33
C MET A 297 25.23 -7.39 -12.82
N VAL A 298 25.15 -6.98 -11.55
CA VAL A 298 26.18 -6.18 -10.89
C VAL A 298 27.49 -6.95 -10.77
N GLU A 299 27.44 -8.24 -10.39
CA GLU A 299 28.63 -9.09 -10.32
C GLU A 299 29.27 -9.26 -11.70
N GLU A 300 28.47 -9.56 -12.72
CA GLU A 300 28.93 -9.71 -14.10
C GLU A 300 29.53 -8.40 -14.65
N THR A 301 28.87 -7.26 -14.42
CA THR A 301 29.32 -5.95 -14.91
C THR A 301 30.59 -5.49 -14.20
N THR A 302 30.69 -5.73 -12.90
CA THR A 302 31.91 -5.47 -12.12
C THR A 302 33.08 -6.31 -12.63
N ALA A 303 32.85 -7.61 -12.87
CA ALA A 303 33.87 -8.51 -13.41
C ALA A 303 34.31 -8.09 -14.83
N ALA A 304 33.36 -7.73 -15.70
CA ALA A 304 33.64 -7.24 -17.05
C ALA A 304 34.45 -5.94 -17.02
N SER A 305 34.10 -5.00 -16.13
CA SER A 305 34.83 -3.74 -15.95
C SER A 305 36.27 -3.96 -15.51
N HIS A 306 36.49 -4.87 -14.55
CA HIS A 306 37.85 -5.24 -14.11
C HIS A 306 38.68 -5.92 -15.21
N ASN A 307 38.05 -6.78 -16.02
CA ASN A 307 38.72 -7.37 -17.19
C ASN A 307 39.12 -6.29 -18.20
N LEU A 308 38.21 -5.36 -18.51
CA LEU A 308 38.48 -4.26 -19.44
C LEU A 308 39.60 -3.35 -18.94
N THR A 309 39.60 -3.00 -17.64
CA THR A 309 40.72 -2.25 -17.01
C THR A 309 42.06 -2.96 -17.19
N ARG A 310 42.09 -4.29 -17.03
CA ARG A 310 43.32 -5.09 -17.23
C ARG A 310 43.78 -5.05 -18.69
N GLU A 311 42.88 -5.30 -19.64
CA GLU A 311 43.19 -5.26 -21.07
C GLU A 311 43.67 -3.87 -21.52
N THR A 312 43.05 -2.80 -21.00
CA THR A 312 43.51 -1.43 -21.27
C THR A 312 44.89 -1.16 -20.69
N LYS A 313 45.20 -1.71 -19.51
CA LYS A 313 46.52 -1.56 -18.90
C LYS A 313 47.60 -2.28 -19.70
N ASP A 314 47.32 -3.50 -20.17
CA ASP A 314 48.23 -4.27 -21.01
C ASP A 314 48.48 -3.57 -22.35
N LEU A 315 47.42 -2.98 -22.94
CA LEU A 315 47.55 -2.20 -24.18
C LEU A 315 48.29 -0.87 -23.96
N ALA A 316 48.05 -0.19 -22.83
CA ALA A 316 48.81 1.01 -22.47
C ALA A 316 50.30 0.70 -22.30
N GLU A 317 50.64 -0.42 -21.65
CA GLU A 317 52.02 -0.89 -21.51
C GLU A 317 52.66 -1.18 -22.87
N ALA A 318 51.95 -1.89 -23.76
CA ALA A 318 52.42 -2.17 -25.12
C ALA A 318 52.68 -0.90 -25.94
N VAL A 319 51.80 0.10 -25.85
CA VAL A 319 51.97 1.39 -26.54
C VAL A 319 53.09 2.22 -25.90
N SER A 320 53.29 2.14 -24.59
CA SER A 320 54.35 2.87 -23.86
C SER A 320 55.77 2.47 -24.26
N GLN A 321 55.95 1.29 -24.85
CA GLN A 321 57.23 0.84 -25.41
C GLN A 321 57.66 1.68 -26.63
N PHE A 322 56.71 2.36 -27.29
CA PHE A 322 56.99 3.25 -28.41
C PHE A 322 57.15 4.69 -27.93
N ARG A 323 58.28 5.30 -28.27
CA ARG A 323 58.51 6.73 -28.05
C ARG A 323 57.85 7.52 -29.17
N ILE A 324 56.61 7.91 -28.93
CA ILE A 324 55.79 8.72 -29.82
C ILE A 324 56.21 10.19 -29.67
N ARG A 325 56.16 10.97 -30.75
CA ARG A 325 56.30 12.42 -30.63
C ARG A 325 55.09 12.94 -29.85
N GLY A 326 55.31 13.38 -28.61
CA GLY A 326 54.25 13.96 -27.79
C GLY A 326 53.52 15.07 -28.56
N PRO A 327 52.22 15.27 -28.34
CA PRO A 327 51.49 16.34 -28.99
C PRO A 327 52.25 17.64 -28.76
N VAL A 328 52.59 18.32 -29.86
CA VAL A 328 53.21 19.64 -29.81
C VAL A 328 52.33 20.50 -28.89
N GLU A 329 52.92 20.86 -27.77
CA GLU A 329 52.50 21.81 -26.75
C GLU A 329 51.45 22.82 -27.23
N ASN A 330 50.16 22.46 -27.14
CA ASN A 330 49.05 23.40 -27.27
C ASN A 330 47.89 23.07 -26.31
N MET A 331 48.13 22.22 -25.31
CA MET A 331 47.17 21.88 -24.25
C MET A 331 47.40 22.60 -22.91
N ALA A 332 48.27 23.62 -22.86
CA ALA A 332 48.49 24.43 -21.65
C ALA A 332 47.57 25.67 -21.55
N ARG A 333 46.49 25.78 -22.35
CA ARG A 333 45.60 26.96 -22.33
C ARG A 333 44.11 26.69 -22.11
N ALA A 334 43.70 25.49 -21.74
CA ALA A 334 42.29 25.16 -21.53
C ALA A 334 41.92 24.64 -20.13
N THR A 335 42.73 24.90 -19.08
CA THR A 335 42.42 24.47 -17.70
C THR A 335 41.96 25.60 -16.77
N THR A 336 41.82 26.85 -17.24
CA THR A 336 41.24 27.91 -16.41
C THR A 336 39.93 28.39 -17.01
N MET A 337 38.86 27.60 -16.88
CA MET A 337 37.46 28.06 -16.69
C MET A 337 36.53 26.88 -16.35
N THR A 338 36.83 26.13 -15.28
CA THR A 338 35.76 25.45 -14.54
C THR A 338 35.19 26.44 -13.54
N ARG A 339 34.25 27.27 -14.01
CA ARG A 339 33.39 28.07 -13.12
C ARG A 339 32.50 27.08 -12.38
N ALA A 340 32.81 26.85 -11.11
CA ALA A 340 31.93 26.13 -10.19
C ALA A 340 30.51 26.70 -10.29
N LEU A 341 29.57 25.86 -10.73
CA LEU A 341 28.14 26.09 -10.50
C LEU A 341 27.88 25.74 -9.03
N PRO A 342 27.33 26.65 -8.21
CA PRO A 342 26.90 26.28 -6.88
C PRO A 342 25.69 25.34 -7.02
N LEU A 343 25.87 24.09 -6.58
CA LEU A 343 24.75 23.19 -6.34
C LEU A 343 23.90 23.82 -5.24
N ARG A 344 22.67 24.21 -5.58
CA ARG A 344 21.65 24.59 -4.61
C ARG A 344 21.40 23.39 -3.68
N PRO A 345 21.37 23.57 -2.35
CA PRO A 345 20.85 22.54 -1.48
C PRO A 345 19.35 22.37 -1.77
N VAL A 346 18.94 21.12 -2.01
CA VAL A 346 17.51 20.75 -2.04
C VAL A 346 17.00 20.87 -0.61
N ASN A 347 16.17 21.88 -0.36
CA ASN A 347 15.44 22.00 0.88
C ASN A 347 14.44 20.84 0.99
N GLU A 348 14.73 19.88 1.86
CA GLU A 348 13.71 19.09 2.54
C GLU A 348 12.87 20.03 3.41
N THR A 349 11.76 20.54 2.86
CA THR A 349 10.50 20.87 3.56
C THR A 349 9.62 21.68 2.62
N ALA A 350 8.67 21.01 1.97
CA ALA A 350 7.45 21.65 1.50
C ALA A 350 6.30 20.66 1.63
N CYS A 351 5.37 21.08 2.47
CA CYS A 351 4.19 20.39 2.94
C CYS A 351 3.32 19.80 1.82
N PHE A 352 2.61 18.74 2.20
CA PHE A 352 1.33 18.30 1.63
C PHE A 352 0.47 19.50 1.19
N GLY A 353 0.39 19.71 -0.12
CA GLY A 353 -0.59 20.56 -0.78
C GLY A 353 -1.67 19.68 -1.38
N ARG A 354 -2.81 19.58 -0.69
CA ARG A 354 -4.11 19.22 -1.26
C ARG A 354 -4.32 20.02 -2.55
N ASN A 355 -4.72 19.36 -3.63
CA ASN A 355 -5.43 20.03 -4.69
C ASN A 355 -6.69 19.23 -5.02
N ASP A 356 -7.80 19.81 -4.58
CA ASP A 356 -9.15 19.50 -4.99
C ASP A 356 -9.30 19.77 -6.49
N ALA A 357 -9.76 18.74 -7.22
CA ALA A 357 -10.38 18.89 -8.53
C ALA A 357 -11.59 17.95 -8.57
N ALA A 358 -12.73 18.45 -8.09
CA ALA A 358 -14.02 17.82 -8.27
C ALA A 358 -14.60 18.17 -9.66
N PRO A 359 -15.27 17.22 -10.36
CA PRO A 359 -16.07 17.55 -11.52
C PRO A 359 -17.47 18.03 -11.09
N GLN A 360 -17.95 19.11 -11.73
CA GLN A 360 -19.32 19.61 -11.57
C GLN A 360 -20.32 18.65 -12.25
N ILE A 361 -21.20 18.06 -11.46
CA ILE A 361 -22.45 17.48 -11.94
C ILE A 361 -23.60 18.30 -11.35
N ALA A 362 -24.39 18.91 -12.23
CA ALA A 362 -25.58 19.65 -11.89
C ALA A 362 -26.70 18.70 -11.43
N ALA A 363 -27.21 18.89 -10.23
CA ALA A 363 -28.54 18.43 -9.84
C ALA A 363 -29.18 19.43 -8.88
N ARG A 364 -30.37 19.90 -9.25
CA ARG A 364 -31.28 20.69 -8.42
C ARG A 364 -31.73 19.86 -7.21
N HIS A 365 -31.75 20.45 -6.02
CA HIS A 365 -32.95 20.50 -5.17
C HIS A 365 -32.77 21.43 -3.96
N SER A 366 -33.89 22.04 -3.59
CA SER A 366 -34.17 23.03 -2.55
C SER A 366 -34.41 22.44 -1.15
N SER A 367 -34.11 23.21 -0.10
CA SER A 367 -34.69 23.28 1.28
C SER A 367 -33.54 23.48 2.29
N SER A 368 -33.37 24.66 2.89
CA SER A 368 -34.06 25.29 4.04
C SER A 368 -33.70 24.70 5.41
N ASP A 369 -33.27 25.63 6.28
CA ASP A 369 -33.29 25.67 7.74
C ASP A 369 -32.22 25.01 8.62
N ASP A 370 -31.70 25.90 9.49
CA ASP A 370 -31.37 25.79 10.91
C ASP A 370 -30.32 24.76 11.35
N GLY A 371 -29.22 25.14 12.00
CA GLY A 371 -29.13 26.11 13.09
C GLY A 371 -28.95 25.34 14.40
N TRP A 372 -27.69 25.07 14.78
CA TRP A 372 -27.36 24.55 16.11
C TRP A 372 -26.00 25.10 16.57
N GLU A 373 -26.09 26.16 17.39
CA GLU A 373 -25.10 26.55 18.40
C GLU A 373 -25.14 25.55 19.58
N ASP A 374 -24.01 25.44 20.28
CA ASP A 374 -23.80 25.00 21.67
C ASP A 374 -24.59 23.79 22.22
N PHE A 375 -23.86 22.69 22.49
CA PHE A 375 -23.70 22.10 23.83
C PHE A 375 -22.61 21.01 23.86
#